data_AF-A0A5F9CPN2-F1
#
_entry.id   AF-A0A5F9CPN2-F1
#
_cell.length_a   1.000
_cell.length_b   1.000
_cell.length_c   1.000
_cell.angle_alpha   90.00
_cell.angle_beta   90.00
_cell.angle_gamma   90.00
#
_symmetry.space_group_name_H-M   'P 1'
#
loop_
_entity.id
_entity.type
_entity.pdbx_description
1 polymer ?
#
loop_
_entity_poly.entity_id
_entity_poly.type
_entity_poly.pdbx_seq_one_letter_code
_entity_poly.pdbx_strand_id
1 'polypeptide(L)'
;LSLSLSLPPSLKHLFLQTFWQTMNREWPGIDRLRLDKFYMLMRMVLNESLKAVKARAWEERQIKRLLELLTTEILHPDSQAPNGVKSHFTEIFLEELAKVGAQELTADQTLLFVEPFCGIAASTKDSLVLHNITRGIFETIVEQAPLAIEDLENDLDMQGEDEEEGEDEEEEDEEEEDEDEEDEAEDEDEGEDEDEEGESQQDLPSERPPAGSTRGADPGAGQEPAGDSGDSEGPVLQFDYEAVANRLFEMASRESTPSLNRKRLYKVVRNAPSGIFPEDDVPEEAYRKLLEGKRERKRKKQQRRQPRSPLQQQKGGRLGA
;
A
#
# COMPACT_ATOMS: atom_id res chain seq x y z
N LEU A 1 0.55 -7.76 23.90
CA LEU A 1 1.96 -8.20 23.85
C LEU A 1 2.80 -6.96 23.52
N SER A 2 3.28 -6.20 24.50
CA SER A 2 4.17 -5.07 24.19
C SER A 2 5.61 -5.58 24.10
N LEU A 3 6.08 -5.83 22.87
CA LEU A 3 7.46 -6.27 22.62
C LEU A 3 8.43 -5.07 22.63
N SER A 4 7.90 -3.85 22.55
CA SER A 4 8.67 -2.62 22.46
C SER A 4 9.43 -2.27 23.75
N LEU A 5 8.91 -2.58 24.95
CA LEU A 5 9.40 -1.93 26.17
C LEU A 5 10.16 -2.79 27.21
N SER A 6 10.23 -4.13 27.11
CA SER A 6 10.72 -4.95 28.25
C SER A 6 11.84 -5.97 27.97
N LEU A 7 12.26 -6.21 26.72
CA LEU A 7 13.18 -7.31 26.39
C LEU A 7 14.52 -6.83 25.79
N PRO A 8 15.66 -7.45 26.15
CA PRO A 8 16.92 -7.30 25.43
C PRO A 8 16.78 -7.58 23.92
N PRO A 9 17.56 -6.92 23.04
CA PRO A 9 17.42 -7.08 21.59
C PRO A 9 17.58 -8.52 21.08
N SER A 10 18.48 -9.29 21.69
CA SER A 10 18.67 -10.71 21.39
C SER A 10 17.43 -11.55 21.73
N LEU A 11 16.78 -11.27 22.86
CA LEU A 11 15.56 -11.95 23.28
C LEU A 11 14.35 -11.57 22.42
N LYS A 12 14.25 -10.30 21.96
CA LYS A 12 13.21 -9.89 21.01
C LYS A 12 13.32 -10.65 19.69
N HIS A 13 14.53 -10.75 19.14
CA HIS A 13 14.78 -11.49 17.91
C HIS A 13 14.45 -12.98 18.07
N LEU A 14 14.91 -13.61 19.16
CA LEU A 14 14.60 -15.01 19.44
C LEU A 14 13.10 -15.25 19.63
N PHE A 15 12.39 -14.34 20.31
CA PHE A 15 10.94 -14.41 20.46
C PHE A 15 10.24 -14.37 19.11
N LEU A 16 10.55 -13.40 18.25
CA LEU A 16 9.93 -13.28 16.93
C LEU A 16 10.21 -14.50 16.07
N GLN A 17 11.45 -14.98 16.06
CA GLN A 17 11.83 -16.18 15.33
C GLN A 17 11.01 -17.40 15.81
N THR A 18 10.98 -17.62 17.12
CA THR A 18 10.25 -18.73 17.73
C THR A 18 8.74 -18.61 17.48
N PHE A 19 8.20 -17.39 17.48
CA PHE A 19 6.80 -17.13 17.18
C PHE A 19 6.46 -17.60 15.76
N TRP A 20 7.20 -17.13 14.74
CA TRP A 20 6.91 -17.50 13.35
C TRP A 20 7.13 -18.99 13.09
N GLN A 21 8.17 -19.60 13.67
CA GLN A 21 8.38 -21.05 13.61
C GLN A 21 7.22 -21.83 14.24
N THR A 22 6.70 -21.35 15.38
CA THR A 22 5.55 -21.95 16.05
C THR A 22 4.28 -21.79 15.23
N MET A 23 4.02 -20.60 14.70
CA MET A 23 2.90 -20.35 13.80
C MET A 23 2.95 -21.28 12.59
N ASN A 24 4.09 -21.38 11.91
CA ASN A 24 4.27 -22.26 10.76
C ASN A 24 3.98 -23.72 11.09
N ARG A 25 4.48 -24.23 12.23
CA ARG A 25 4.32 -25.62 12.66
C ARG A 25 2.87 -25.96 13.03
N GLU A 26 2.21 -25.09 13.79
CA GLU A 26 0.88 -25.36 14.34
C GLU A 26 -0.27 -24.97 13.39
N TRP A 27 0.01 -24.14 12.37
CA TRP A 27 -1.01 -23.61 11.45
C TRP A 27 -1.96 -24.67 10.87
N PRO A 28 -1.49 -25.86 10.41
CA PRO A 28 -2.40 -26.88 9.86
C PRO A 28 -3.40 -27.44 10.89
N GLY A 29 -3.09 -27.33 12.19
CA GLY A 29 -3.94 -27.79 13.29
C GLY A 29 -4.95 -26.76 13.80
N ILE A 30 -4.95 -25.54 13.26
CA ILE A 30 -5.91 -24.50 13.62
C ILE A 30 -7.21 -24.74 12.85
N ASP A 31 -8.31 -24.95 13.58
CA ASP A 31 -9.61 -25.07 12.94
C ASP A 31 -10.12 -23.71 12.42
N ARG A 32 -11.04 -23.78 11.46
CA ARG A 32 -11.51 -22.61 10.71
C ARG A 32 -12.18 -21.54 11.57
N LEU A 33 -12.87 -21.91 12.64
CA LEU A 33 -13.58 -20.96 13.51
C LEU A 33 -12.61 -20.13 14.36
N ARG A 34 -11.36 -20.59 14.51
CA ARG A 34 -10.32 -19.89 15.26
C ARG A 34 -9.36 -19.08 14.38
N LEU A 35 -9.41 -19.23 13.06
CA LEU A 35 -8.42 -18.62 12.15
C LEU A 35 -8.32 -17.11 12.32
N ASP A 36 -9.45 -16.40 12.41
CA ASP A 36 -9.47 -14.93 12.51
C ASP A 36 -8.66 -14.42 13.70
N LYS A 37 -8.74 -15.11 14.84
CA LYS A 37 -7.95 -14.78 16.03
C LYS A 37 -6.45 -14.90 15.77
N PHE A 38 -6.02 -15.92 15.02
CA PHE A 38 -4.60 -16.13 14.71
C PHE A 38 -4.11 -15.21 13.59
N TYR A 39 -4.96 -14.85 12.62
CA TYR A 39 -4.68 -13.79 11.67
C TYR A 39 -4.47 -12.45 12.36
N MET A 40 -5.34 -12.11 13.31
CA MET A 40 -5.18 -10.91 14.15
C MET A 40 -3.92 -10.97 15.01
N LEU A 41 -3.58 -12.14 15.56
CA LEU A 41 -2.34 -12.32 16.32
C LEU A 41 -1.09 -12.05 15.47
N MET A 42 -1.03 -12.56 14.23
CA MET A 42 0.07 -12.27 13.31
C MET A 42 0.17 -10.77 12.99
N ARG A 43 -0.99 -10.11 12.81
CA ARG A 43 -1.08 -8.65 12.60
C ARG A 43 -0.48 -7.89 13.79
N MET A 44 -0.90 -8.21 15.01
CA MET A 44 -0.37 -7.59 16.22
C MET A 44 1.14 -7.82 16.40
N VAL A 45 1.64 -9.04 16.15
CA VAL A 45 3.07 -9.33 16.29
C VAL A 45 3.89 -8.61 15.24
N LEU A 46 3.41 -8.52 13.99
CA LEU A 46 4.05 -7.74 12.95
C LEU A 46 4.09 -6.25 13.31
N ASN A 47 2.96 -5.68 13.74
CA ASN A 47 2.86 -4.29 14.19
C ASN A 47 3.85 -3.96 15.30
N GLU A 48 3.92 -4.80 16.33
CA GLU A 48 4.84 -4.63 17.46
C GLU A 48 6.31 -4.79 17.04
N SER A 49 6.60 -5.64 16.06
CA SER A 49 7.95 -5.77 15.51
C SER A 49 8.39 -4.51 14.75
N LEU A 50 7.48 -3.88 14.00
CA LEU A 50 7.72 -2.62 13.29
C LEU A 50 7.87 -1.45 14.26
N LYS A 51 7.02 -1.37 15.29
CA LYS A 51 7.17 -0.39 16.39
C LYS A 51 8.51 -0.50 17.10
N ALA A 52 9.06 -1.71 17.24
CA ALA A 52 10.37 -1.91 17.83
C ALA A 52 11.52 -1.38 16.95
N VAL A 53 11.35 -1.36 15.62
CA VAL A 53 12.27 -0.73 14.67
C VAL A 53 12.10 0.80 14.69
N LYS A 54 10.85 1.29 14.70
CA LYS A 54 10.51 2.71 14.89
C LYS A 54 11.16 3.31 16.15
N ALA A 55 11.09 2.61 17.28
CA ALA A 55 11.72 3.03 18.55
C ALA A 55 13.26 3.16 18.47
N ARG A 56 13.87 2.72 17.36
CA ARG A 56 15.29 2.88 17.04
C ARG A 56 15.50 3.81 15.84
N ALA A 57 14.56 4.72 15.60
CA ALA A 57 14.58 5.70 14.51
C ALA A 57 14.83 5.05 13.14
N TRP A 58 14.21 3.91 12.89
CA TRP A 58 14.27 3.24 11.58
C TRP A 58 15.71 2.91 11.12
N GLU A 59 16.63 2.63 12.06
CA GLU A 59 18.01 2.27 11.75
C GLU A 59 18.04 1.10 10.73
N GLU A 60 18.69 1.32 9.58
CA GLU A 60 18.76 0.38 8.45
C GLU A 60 19.17 -1.04 8.89
N ARG A 61 20.12 -1.14 9.83
CA ARG A 61 20.56 -2.43 10.39
C ARG A 61 19.41 -3.20 11.05
N GLN A 62 18.51 -2.50 11.75
CA GLN A 62 17.37 -3.13 12.42
C GLN A 62 16.28 -3.50 11.41
N ILE A 63 16.04 -2.65 10.41
CA ILE A 63 15.15 -2.95 9.28
C ILE A 63 15.61 -4.25 8.61
N LYS A 64 16.87 -4.30 8.16
CA LYS A 64 17.44 -5.47 7.48
C LYS A 64 17.38 -6.73 8.34
N ARG A 65 17.68 -6.62 9.63
CA ARG A 65 17.62 -7.75 10.56
C ARG A 65 16.20 -8.28 10.77
N LEU A 66 15.20 -7.40 10.84
CA LEU A 66 13.80 -7.81 10.93
C LEU A 66 13.34 -8.48 9.64
N LEU A 67 13.65 -7.87 8.49
CA LEU A 67 13.28 -8.40 7.18
C LEU A 67 13.94 -9.74 6.88
N GLU A 68 15.21 -9.92 7.23
CA GLU A 68 15.91 -11.19 7.13
C GLU A 68 15.16 -12.28 7.92
N LEU A 69 14.82 -12.02 9.19
CA LEU A 69 14.04 -12.97 10.00
C LEU A 69 12.69 -13.29 9.35
N LEU A 70 11.89 -12.28 8.99
CA LEU A 70 10.55 -12.47 8.44
C LEU A 70 10.59 -13.24 7.12
N THR A 71 11.50 -12.87 6.22
CA THR A 71 11.63 -13.53 4.92
C THR A 71 12.19 -14.94 5.04
N THR A 72 13.18 -15.18 5.91
CA THR A 72 13.70 -16.53 6.18
C THR A 72 12.61 -17.44 6.75
N GLU A 73 11.87 -16.98 7.75
CA GLU A 73 10.90 -17.82 8.45
C GLU A 73 9.59 -17.99 7.65
N ILE A 74 9.20 -17.06 6.78
CA ILE A 74 7.89 -17.10 6.11
C ILE A 74 7.99 -17.36 4.60
N LEU A 75 8.85 -16.62 3.88
CA LEU A 75 8.81 -16.56 2.42
C LEU A 75 9.95 -17.32 1.72
N HIS A 76 10.99 -17.70 2.45
CA HIS A 76 12.12 -18.46 1.91
C HIS A 76 11.64 -19.81 1.34
N PRO A 77 12.22 -20.31 0.23
CA PRO A 77 11.86 -21.60 -0.34
C PRO A 77 11.95 -22.78 0.64
N ASP A 78 12.91 -22.72 1.57
CA ASP A 78 13.11 -23.78 2.58
C ASP A 78 12.20 -23.62 3.81
N SER A 79 11.46 -22.51 3.92
CA SER A 79 10.50 -22.29 5.00
C SER A 79 9.37 -23.32 4.94
N GLN A 80 9.02 -23.85 6.11
CA GLN A 80 7.87 -24.73 6.29
C GLN A 80 6.54 -23.97 6.46
N ALA A 81 6.52 -22.66 6.22
CA ALA A 81 5.32 -21.84 6.32
C ALA A 81 4.23 -22.32 5.35
N PRO A 82 3.02 -22.64 5.83
CA PRO A 82 1.90 -22.97 4.96
C PRO A 82 1.43 -21.76 4.15
N ASN A 83 0.74 -22.03 3.04
CA ASN A 83 0.26 -20.98 2.13
C ASN A 83 -0.63 -19.94 2.81
N GLY A 84 -1.44 -20.32 3.79
CA GLY A 84 -2.27 -19.37 4.55
C GLY A 84 -1.44 -18.33 5.32
N VAL A 85 -0.32 -18.75 5.91
CA VAL A 85 0.61 -17.84 6.60
C VAL A 85 1.30 -16.94 5.59
N LYS A 86 1.81 -17.50 4.49
CA LYS A 86 2.50 -16.74 3.43
C LYS A 86 1.59 -15.68 2.82
N SER A 87 0.38 -16.06 2.43
CA SER A 87 -0.61 -15.15 1.85
C SER A 87 -0.96 -14.02 2.82
N HIS A 88 -1.35 -14.38 4.05
CA HIS A 88 -1.74 -13.38 5.03
C HIS A 88 -0.61 -12.43 5.37
N PHE A 89 0.60 -12.94 5.59
CA PHE A 89 1.77 -12.10 5.86
C PHE A 89 2.01 -11.08 4.74
N THR A 90 1.96 -11.51 3.47
CA THR A 90 2.15 -10.59 2.34
C THR A 90 1.03 -9.56 2.23
N GLU A 91 -0.22 -9.95 2.49
CA GLU A 91 -1.39 -9.07 2.47
C GLU A 91 -1.30 -7.96 3.52
N ILE A 92 -0.96 -8.30 4.77
CA ILE A 92 -0.93 -7.32 5.86
C ILE A 92 0.37 -6.51 5.93
N PHE A 93 1.40 -6.85 5.15
CA PHE A 93 2.74 -6.31 5.36
C PHE A 93 2.81 -4.79 5.18
N LEU A 94 2.33 -4.29 4.03
CA LEU A 94 2.32 -2.86 3.76
C LEU A 94 1.33 -2.12 4.65
N GLU A 95 0.17 -2.72 4.95
CA GLU A 95 -0.81 -2.14 5.87
C GLU A 95 -0.20 -1.88 7.26
N GLU A 96 0.51 -2.87 7.82
CA GLU A 96 1.13 -2.72 9.14
C GLU A 96 2.31 -1.76 9.13
N LEU A 97 3.05 -1.71 8.02
CA LEU A 97 4.14 -0.75 7.85
C LEU A 97 3.59 0.68 7.81
N ALA A 98 2.55 0.91 7.01
CA ALA A 98 1.93 2.22 6.86
C ALA A 98 1.38 2.74 8.19
N LYS A 99 0.67 1.90 8.95
CA LYS A 99 0.14 2.25 10.28
C LYS A 99 1.19 2.70 11.29
N VAL A 100 2.44 2.26 11.15
CA VAL A 100 3.51 2.57 12.10
C VAL A 100 4.43 3.68 11.58
N GLY A 101 4.66 3.73 10.27
CA GLY A 101 5.74 4.50 9.66
C GLY A 101 5.37 5.44 8.53
N ALA A 102 4.11 5.53 8.08
CA ALA A 102 3.74 6.42 6.98
C ALA A 102 4.21 7.88 7.16
N GLN A 103 4.09 8.40 8.38
CA GLN A 103 4.46 9.78 8.73
C GLN A 103 5.97 9.99 8.99
N GLU A 104 6.78 8.93 9.10
CA GLU A 104 8.19 9.04 9.53
C GLU A 104 9.19 8.41 8.55
N LEU A 105 8.75 7.47 7.72
CA LEU A 105 9.62 6.77 6.80
C LEU A 105 9.90 7.63 5.57
N THR A 106 11.17 7.76 5.23
CA THR A 106 11.56 8.34 3.94
C THR A 106 11.32 7.35 2.81
N ALA A 107 11.19 7.86 1.58
CA ALA A 107 11.10 7.05 0.36
C ALA A 107 12.26 6.02 0.22
N ASP A 108 13.48 6.40 0.64
CA ASP A 108 14.62 5.49 0.65
C ASP A 108 14.47 4.37 1.68
N GLN A 109 13.93 4.68 2.86
CA GLN A 109 13.69 3.68 3.90
C GLN A 109 12.57 2.72 3.52
N THR A 110 11.49 3.19 2.89
CA THR A 110 10.42 2.32 2.40
C THR A 110 10.91 1.35 1.32
N LEU A 111 11.84 1.79 0.46
CA LEU A 111 12.52 0.91 -0.51
C LEU A 111 13.25 -0.26 0.19
N LEU A 112 13.89 -0.04 1.34
CA LEU A 112 14.54 -1.12 2.10
C LEU A 112 13.55 -2.22 2.52
N PHE A 113 12.30 -1.86 2.84
CA PHE A 113 11.24 -2.83 3.19
C PHE A 113 10.75 -3.64 1.99
N VAL A 114 10.78 -3.05 0.79
CA VAL A 114 10.34 -3.69 -0.46
C VAL A 114 11.42 -4.58 -1.08
N GLU A 115 12.69 -4.22 -0.89
CA GLU A 115 13.87 -4.87 -1.45
C GLU A 115 13.87 -6.43 -1.37
N PRO A 116 13.56 -7.07 -0.22
CA PRO A 116 13.52 -8.53 -0.14
C PRO A 116 12.44 -9.15 -1.04
N PHE A 117 11.31 -8.47 -1.21
CA PHE A 117 10.22 -8.93 -2.07
C PHE A 117 10.61 -8.89 -3.54
N CYS A 118 11.40 -7.91 -3.97
CA CYS A 118 12.00 -7.87 -5.31
C CYS A 118 12.86 -9.12 -5.56
N GLY A 119 13.72 -9.45 -4.58
CA GLY A 119 14.53 -10.67 -4.54
C GLY A 119 13.74 -11.96 -4.72
N ILE A 120 12.72 -12.12 -3.86
CA ILE A 120 11.90 -13.33 -3.82
C ILE A 120 11.06 -13.45 -5.07
N ALA A 121 10.40 -12.38 -5.52
CA ALA A 121 9.56 -12.41 -6.71
C ALA A 121 10.36 -12.74 -7.98
N ALA A 122 11.60 -12.26 -8.10
CA ALA A 122 12.45 -12.58 -9.24
C ALA A 122 12.91 -14.05 -9.27
N SER A 123 13.08 -14.70 -8.11
CA SER A 123 13.70 -16.02 -8.02
C SER A 123 12.74 -17.18 -7.71
N THR A 124 11.57 -16.91 -7.13
CA THR A 124 10.65 -17.94 -6.66
C THR A 124 10.10 -18.82 -7.78
N LYS A 125 9.97 -20.11 -7.50
CA LYS A 125 9.29 -21.09 -8.38
C LYS A 125 7.83 -21.31 -8.00
N ASP A 126 7.42 -20.80 -6.84
CA ASP A 126 6.05 -20.91 -6.34
C ASP A 126 5.19 -19.81 -6.96
N SER A 127 4.25 -20.21 -7.80
CA SER A 127 3.35 -19.29 -8.49
C SER A 127 2.40 -18.52 -7.56
N LEU A 128 2.07 -19.11 -6.40
CA LEU A 128 1.21 -18.47 -5.41
C LEU A 128 2.00 -17.38 -4.67
N VAL A 129 3.22 -17.69 -4.21
CA VAL A 129 4.09 -16.67 -3.60
C VAL A 129 4.34 -15.52 -4.57
N LEU A 130 4.66 -15.81 -5.84
CA LEU A 130 4.79 -14.78 -6.87
C LEU A 130 3.50 -13.96 -7.02
N HIS A 131 2.33 -14.60 -7.03
CA HIS A 131 1.05 -13.90 -7.15
C HIS A 131 0.80 -12.97 -5.96
N ASN A 132 0.98 -13.48 -4.74
CA ASN A 132 0.76 -12.73 -3.51
C ASN A 132 1.68 -11.52 -3.44
N ILE A 133 2.98 -11.68 -3.74
CA ILE A 133 3.93 -10.56 -3.72
C ILE A 133 3.60 -9.54 -4.83
N THR A 134 3.30 -10.02 -6.04
CA THR A 134 2.94 -9.12 -7.16
C THR A 134 1.73 -8.28 -6.78
N ARG A 135 0.68 -8.91 -6.23
CA ARG A 135 -0.59 -8.25 -5.93
C ARG A 135 -0.51 -7.41 -4.66
N GLY A 136 -0.16 -8.02 -3.54
CA GLY A 136 -0.22 -7.40 -2.21
C GLY A 136 0.95 -6.50 -1.86
N ILE A 137 2.03 -6.50 -2.64
CA ILE A 137 3.14 -5.55 -2.47
C ILE A 137 3.19 -4.60 -3.66
N PHE A 138 3.52 -5.10 -4.86
CA PHE A 138 3.87 -4.19 -5.95
C PHE A 138 2.67 -3.52 -6.63
N GLU A 139 1.59 -4.26 -6.92
CA GLU A 139 0.37 -3.67 -7.47
C GLU A 139 -0.26 -2.72 -6.43
N THR A 140 -0.24 -3.05 -5.13
CA THR A 140 -0.65 -2.12 -4.05
C THR A 140 0.15 -0.82 -4.02
N ILE A 141 1.48 -0.86 -4.13
CA ILE A 141 2.32 0.36 -4.20
C ILE A 141 1.92 1.23 -5.40
N VAL A 142 1.67 0.62 -6.56
CA VAL A 142 1.25 1.34 -7.77
C VAL A 142 -0.15 1.92 -7.63
N GLU A 143 -1.09 1.17 -7.04
CA GLU A 143 -2.47 1.59 -6.83
C GLU A 143 -2.60 2.74 -5.82
N GLN A 144 -1.76 2.77 -4.78
CA GLN A 144 -1.75 3.82 -3.77
C GLN A 144 -0.96 5.07 -4.17
N ALA A 145 -0.23 5.02 -5.28
CA ALA A 145 0.67 6.11 -5.65
C ALA A 145 0.00 7.48 -5.88
N PRO A 146 -1.19 7.58 -6.52
CA PRO A 146 -1.87 8.86 -6.68
C PRO A 146 -2.18 9.52 -5.33
N LEU A 147 -2.68 8.74 -4.37
CA LEU A 147 -3.01 9.23 -3.02
C LEU A 147 -1.74 9.66 -2.27
N ALA A 148 -0.66 8.89 -2.37
CA ALA A 148 0.61 9.26 -1.76
C ALA A 148 1.17 10.57 -2.33
N ILE A 149 1.07 10.78 -3.65
CA ILE A 149 1.54 12.01 -4.29
C ILE A 149 0.69 13.20 -3.82
N GLU A 150 -0.64 13.05 -3.78
CA GLU A 150 -1.56 14.06 -3.28
C GLU A 150 -1.30 14.42 -1.81
N ASP A 151 -1.11 13.41 -0.94
CA ASP A 151 -0.73 13.63 0.46
C ASP A 151 0.57 14.45 0.59
N LEU A 152 1.56 14.16 -0.25
CA LEU A 152 2.85 14.88 -0.25
C LEU A 152 2.71 16.31 -0.76
N GLU A 153 1.89 16.54 -1.80
CA GLU A 153 1.61 17.89 -2.33
C GLU A 153 0.91 18.75 -1.27
N ASN A 154 -0.13 18.21 -0.63
CA ASN A 154 -0.84 18.90 0.45
C ASN A 154 0.09 19.23 1.65
N ASP A 155 0.98 18.32 2.03
CA ASP A 155 1.95 18.54 3.10
C ASP A 155 2.96 19.67 2.77
N LEU A 156 3.29 19.87 1.49
CA LEU A 156 4.18 20.95 1.02
C LEU A 156 3.46 22.29 0.97
N ASP A 157 2.21 22.32 0.50
CA ASP A 157 1.41 23.54 0.44
C ASP A 157 1.16 24.12 1.85
N MET A 158 0.83 23.26 2.83
CA MET A 158 0.69 23.69 4.23
C MET A 158 1.99 24.24 4.83
N GLN A 159 3.16 23.75 4.40
CA GLN A 159 4.45 24.27 4.87
C GLN A 159 4.82 25.60 4.21
N GLY A 160 4.32 25.88 3.00
CA GLY A 160 4.54 27.16 2.30
C GLY A 160 3.68 28.30 2.84
N GLU A 161 2.45 28.02 3.27
CA GLU A 161 1.56 29.02 3.89
C GLU A 161 2.09 29.53 5.25
N ASP A 162 2.78 28.69 6.03
CA ASP A 162 3.43 29.08 7.30
C ASP A 162 4.66 30.00 7.10
N GLU A 163 5.24 30.06 5.89
CA GLU A 163 6.38 30.95 5.57
C GLU A 163 5.94 32.32 5.02
N GLU A 164 4.73 32.44 4.46
CA GLU A 164 4.20 33.71 3.92
C GLU A 164 3.50 34.59 4.96
N GLU A 165 3.04 34.08 6.10
CA GLU A 165 2.48 34.92 7.19
C GLU A 165 3.55 35.68 8.02
N GLY A 166 4.84 35.58 7.66
CA GLY A 166 5.96 36.22 8.37
C GLY A 166 6.50 37.52 7.78
N GLU A 167 6.06 37.94 6.59
CA GLU A 167 6.61 39.10 5.87
C GLU A 167 5.51 39.99 5.27
N ASP A 168 4.56 40.50 6.06
CA ASP A 168 3.71 41.63 5.63
C ASP A 168 3.14 42.40 6.85
N GLU A 169 4.03 43.04 7.62
CA GLU A 169 3.67 44.21 8.43
C GLU A 169 4.77 45.25 8.27
N GLU A 170 4.57 46.21 7.35
CA GLU A 170 4.92 47.64 7.44
C GLU A 170 4.95 48.22 6.02
N GLU A 171 3.93 48.99 5.63
CA GLU A 171 4.01 50.40 5.18
C GLU A 171 2.56 50.88 4.93
N GLU A 172 1.95 51.51 5.94
CA GLU A 172 0.73 52.31 5.74
C GLU A 172 1.16 53.71 5.25
N ASP A 173 0.77 54.03 4.01
CA ASP A 173 0.96 55.33 3.36
C ASP A 173 0.15 56.44 4.08
N GLU A 174 0.86 57.46 4.58
CA GLU A 174 0.31 58.78 4.90
C GLU A 174 0.39 59.69 3.67
N GLU A 175 -0.71 60.19 3.11
CA GLU A 175 -0.81 61.57 2.56
C GLU A 175 -2.28 62.07 2.61
N GLU A 176 -2.49 63.19 3.32
CA GLU A 176 -3.74 63.97 3.42
C GLU A 176 -3.78 65.14 2.41
N GLU A 177 -4.93 65.86 2.44
CA GLU A 177 -5.28 67.17 1.83
C GLU A 177 -6.00 67.11 0.45
N ASP A 178 -7.05 67.87 0.10
CA ASP A 178 -8.18 68.58 0.75
C ASP A 178 -8.88 69.41 -0.37
N GLU A 179 -10.19 69.70 -0.24
CA GLU A 179 -10.93 70.86 -0.85
C GLU A 179 -11.12 70.88 -2.42
N ASP A 180 -12.25 71.20 -3.08
CA ASP A 180 -13.50 71.94 -2.78
C ASP A 180 -14.57 71.76 -3.90
N GLU A 181 -15.86 71.95 -3.54
CA GLU A 181 -17.02 72.65 -4.21
C GLU A 181 -17.26 72.55 -5.75
N GLU A 182 -18.46 72.56 -6.36
CA GLU A 182 -19.85 72.95 -6.03
C GLU A 182 -20.81 72.48 -7.17
N ASP A 183 -22.09 72.31 -6.84
CA ASP A 183 -23.37 72.48 -7.61
C ASP A 183 -23.57 71.99 -9.07
N GLU A 184 -24.69 71.28 -9.31
CA GLU A 184 -25.93 71.85 -9.90
C GLU A 184 -27.08 70.81 -9.98
N ALA A 185 -28.31 71.33 -10.07
CA ALA A 185 -29.59 70.71 -9.73
C ALA A 185 -30.43 70.19 -10.93
N GLU A 186 -31.68 69.79 -10.61
CA GLU A 186 -32.87 69.57 -11.48
C GLU A 186 -32.96 68.17 -12.14
N ASP A 187 -34.11 67.48 -12.27
CA ASP A 187 -35.49 67.52 -11.73
C ASP A 187 -36.22 66.27 -12.32
N GLU A 188 -37.39 65.91 -11.76
CA GLU A 188 -38.50 65.13 -12.42
C GLU A 188 -38.22 63.62 -12.74
N ASP A 189 -39.12 62.63 -12.67
CA ASP A 189 -40.59 62.52 -12.63
C ASP A 189 -41.00 61.08 -12.22
N GLU A 190 -42.30 60.95 -11.97
CA GLU A 190 -43.20 59.91 -11.43
C GLU A 190 -43.21 58.46 -11.99
N GLY A 191 -43.86 57.58 -11.20
CA GLY A 191 -44.49 56.30 -11.60
C GLY A 191 -44.40 55.23 -10.49
N GLU A 192 -45.39 55.08 -9.60
CA GLU A 192 -46.56 54.16 -9.70
C GLU A 192 -46.12 52.70 -9.93
N ASP A 193 -46.44 51.67 -9.14
CA ASP A 193 -47.55 51.39 -8.22
C ASP A 193 -47.22 50.14 -7.36
N GLU A 194 -47.80 50.08 -6.15
CA GLU A 194 -48.62 48.99 -5.56
C GLU A 194 -48.08 47.52 -5.67
N ASP A 195 -47.97 46.68 -4.63
CA ASP A 195 -48.85 46.49 -3.48
C ASP A 195 -48.21 45.61 -2.38
N GLU A 196 -48.62 45.95 -1.15
CA GLU A 196 -49.02 45.11 0.00
C GLU A 196 -48.19 43.86 0.38
N GLU A 197 -47.53 43.85 1.54
CA GLU A 197 -48.05 43.82 2.93
C GLU A 197 -48.25 42.41 3.51
N GLY A 198 -47.99 42.32 4.82
CA GLY A 198 -48.31 41.16 5.66
C GLY A 198 -47.06 40.45 6.18
N GLU A 199 -46.25 41.05 7.06
CA GLU A 199 -46.44 41.05 8.52
C GLU A 199 -46.40 39.64 9.16
N SER A 200 -45.85 39.39 10.34
CA SER A 200 -44.88 40.09 11.20
C SER A 200 -44.56 39.10 12.34
N GLN A 201 -43.30 39.13 12.76
CA GLN A 201 -42.81 39.18 14.15
C GLN A 201 -43.29 38.19 15.24
N GLN A 202 -42.25 37.58 15.85
CA GLN A 202 -41.98 37.50 17.30
C GLN A 202 -42.83 36.54 18.17
N ASP A 203 -42.19 35.57 18.83
CA ASP A 203 -41.87 35.64 20.27
C ASP A 203 -41.38 34.28 20.85
N LEU A 204 -40.31 34.36 21.64
CA LEU A 204 -39.90 33.38 22.67
C LEU A 204 -40.81 33.55 23.91
N PRO A 205 -41.10 32.54 24.77
CA PRO A 205 -40.07 31.98 25.67
C PRO A 205 -40.26 30.54 26.23
N SER A 206 -39.13 30.01 26.73
CA SER A 206 -38.86 29.08 27.86
C SER A 206 -39.98 28.27 28.54
N GLU A 207 -39.78 26.94 28.67
CA GLU A 207 -40.13 26.16 29.89
C GLU A 207 -39.23 24.89 30.05
N ARG A 208 -38.70 24.69 31.27
CA ARG A 208 -38.23 23.41 31.88
C ARG A 208 -39.40 22.80 32.68
N PRO A 209 -39.50 21.49 33.00
CA PRO A 209 -38.71 20.83 34.08
C PRO A 209 -38.67 19.26 33.98
N PRO A 210 -38.43 18.44 35.05
CA PRO A 210 -37.41 18.47 36.11
C PRO A 210 -36.57 17.16 36.21
N ALA A 211 -35.60 17.19 37.14
CA ALA A 211 -34.66 16.14 37.52
C ALA A 211 -35.24 15.02 38.41
N GLY A 212 -34.59 13.84 38.36
CA GLY A 212 -34.79 12.71 39.27
C GLY A 212 -33.53 11.84 39.45
N SER A 213 -32.76 12.17 40.50
CA SER A 213 -31.79 11.40 41.31
C SER A 213 -31.57 9.89 41.04
N THR A 214 -30.30 9.45 40.93
CA THR A 214 -29.54 8.77 42.01
C THR A 214 -28.08 8.48 41.61
N ARG A 215 -27.25 8.39 42.65
CA ARG A 215 -25.77 8.43 42.72
C ARG A 215 -25.04 7.22 42.15
N GLY A 216 -23.78 7.44 41.76
CA GLY A 216 -22.71 6.44 41.80
C GLY A 216 -21.47 6.86 41.00
N ALA A 217 -20.49 7.47 41.66
CA ALA A 217 -19.17 7.75 41.08
C ALA A 217 -18.21 6.57 41.34
N ASP A 218 -17.46 6.14 40.33
CA ASP A 218 -15.99 6.08 40.32
C ASP A 218 -15.46 5.83 38.88
N PRO A 219 -14.27 6.35 38.50
CA PRO A 219 -13.77 6.43 37.13
C PRO A 219 -12.74 5.34 36.81
N GLY A 220 -12.52 5.08 35.52
CA GLY A 220 -11.34 4.37 35.06
C GLY A 220 -11.65 3.09 34.29
N ALA A 221 -11.96 3.25 33.01
CA ALA A 221 -11.70 2.23 32.01
C ALA A 221 -11.41 2.94 30.69
N GLY A 222 -10.32 2.54 30.05
CA GLY A 222 -9.72 3.21 28.92
C GLY A 222 -10.73 3.60 27.85
N GLN A 223 -10.56 4.81 27.36
CA GLN A 223 -11.09 5.23 26.09
C GLN A 223 -10.50 4.29 25.04
N GLU A 224 -11.23 3.22 24.73
CA GLU A 224 -11.11 2.59 23.42
C GLU A 224 -11.46 3.70 22.43
N PRO A 225 -10.60 4.03 21.46
CA PRO A 225 -11.05 4.90 20.40
C PRO A 225 -12.17 4.15 19.71
N ALA A 226 -13.37 4.74 19.82
CA ALA A 226 -14.52 4.39 19.02
C ALA A 226 -14.03 4.20 17.58
N GLY A 227 -14.46 3.10 16.96
CA GLY A 227 -14.17 2.86 15.56
C GLY A 227 -14.60 4.08 14.76
N ASP A 228 -13.60 4.84 14.35
CA ASP A 228 -13.76 5.91 13.39
C ASP A 228 -14.09 5.24 12.07
N SER A 229 -15.39 5.08 11.82
CA SER A 229 -15.93 4.87 10.50
C SER A 229 -16.12 6.24 9.86
N GLY A 230 -15.03 6.98 9.73
CA GLY A 230 -14.84 7.99 8.72
C GLY A 230 -14.08 7.32 7.58
N ASP A 231 -14.41 7.66 6.33
CA ASP A 231 -13.62 7.35 5.15
C ASP A 231 -12.27 8.12 5.17
N SER A 232 -11.54 8.06 6.29
CA SER A 232 -10.14 8.43 6.32
C SER A 232 -9.43 7.27 5.64
N GLU A 233 -9.07 7.46 4.37
CA GLU A 233 -8.12 6.59 3.70
C GLU A 233 -6.95 6.41 4.65
N GLY A 234 -6.72 5.16 5.05
CA GLY A 234 -5.70 4.86 6.06
C GLY A 234 -4.33 5.39 5.60
N PRO A 235 -3.39 5.63 6.54
CA PRO A 235 -2.12 6.28 6.23
C PRO A 235 -1.43 5.65 5.02
N VAL A 236 -0.94 6.46 4.09
CA VAL A 236 -0.30 6.02 2.84
C VAL A 236 1.23 6.10 2.96
N LEU A 237 1.95 5.12 2.40
CA LEU A 237 3.41 5.11 2.40
C LEU A 237 3.97 5.85 1.19
N GLN A 238 4.94 6.72 1.42
CA GLN A 238 5.72 7.37 0.36
C GLN A 238 6.80 6.43 -0.19
N PHE A 239 6.96 6.40 -1.51
CA PHE A 239 7.98 5.61 -2.19
C PHE A 239 8.67 6.44 -3.28
N ASP A 240 9.94 6.14 -3.50
CA ASP A 240 10.58 6.46 -4.77
C ASP A 240 10.13 5.42 -5.80
N TYR A 241 9.06 5.75 -6.53
CA TYR A 241 8.48 4.88 -7.54
C TYR A 241 9.47 4.53 -8.66
N GLU A 242 10.40 5.44 -8.97
CA GLU A 242 11.43 5.20 -9.97
C GLU A 242 12.44 4.17 -9.45
N ALA A 243 12.93 4.32 -8.21
CA ALA A 243 13.83 3.37 -7.60
C ALA A 243 13.20 1.98 -7.44
N VAL A 244 11.92 1.89 -7.05
CA VAL A 244 11.18 0.62 -7.00
C VAL A 244 11.10 -0.01 -8.39
N ALA A 245 10.72 0.76 -9.42
CA ALA A 245 10.63 0.28 -10.80
C ALA A 245 11.99 -0.19 -11.35
N ASN A 246 13.05 0.61 -11.14
CA ASN A 246 14.42 0.30 -11.53
C ASN A 246 14.90 -0.99 -10.86
N ARG A 247 14.63 -1.15 -9.56
CA ARG A 247 15.02 -2.35 -8.83
C ARG A 247 14.31 -3.60 -9.34
N LEU A 248 13.00 -3.50 -9.60
CA LEU A 248 12.23 -4.59 -10.17
C LEU A 248 12.70 -4.95 -11.58
N PHE A 249 13.02 -3.95 -12.41
CA PHE A 249 13.54 -4.15 -13.75
C PHE A 249 14.89 -4.87 -13.71
N GLU A 250 15.84 -4.39 -12.91
CA GLU A 250 17.17 -5.01 -12.75
C GLU A 250 17.04 -6.49 -12.36
N MET A 251 16.22 -6.79 -11.35
CA MET A 251 15.99 -8.15 -10.85
C MET A 251 15.30 -9.03 -11.91
N ALA A 252 14.32 -8.50 -12.64
CA ALA A 252 13.59 -9.23 -13.67
C ALA A 252 14.43 -9.53 -14.92
N SER A 253 15.39 -8.66 -15.24
CA SER A 253 16.24 -8.73 -16.43
C SER A 253 17.36 -9.79 -16.32
N ARG A 254 17.67 -10.27 -15.11
CA ARG A 254 18.65 -11.33 -14.88
C ARG A 254 18.31 -12.61 -15.65
N GLU A 255 19.34 -13.30 -16.17
CA GLU A 255 19.16 -14.55 -16.91
C GLU A 255 18.57 -15.68 -16.06
N SER A 256 18.85 -15.67 -14.76
CA SER A 256 18.33 -16.64 -13.78
C SER A 256 16.83 -16.47 -13.49
N THR A 257 16.24 -15.32 -13.80
CA THR A 257 14.83 -15.01 -13.51
C THR A 257 13.90 -15.82 -14.41
N PRO A 258 12.99 -16.65 -13.84
CA PRO A 258 12.05 -17.43 -14.62
C PRO A 258 11.14 -16.56 -15.50
N SER A 259 10.83 -17.07 -16.70
CA SER A 259 10.04 -16.34 -17.71
C SER A 259 8.67 -15.83 -17.22
N LEU A 260 7.99 -16.59 -16.34
CA LEU A 260 6.71 -16.18 -15.77
C LEU A 260 6.87 -14.97 -14.85
N ASN A 261 7.90 -15.02 -14.00
CA ASN A 261 8.23 -13.98 -13.03
C ASN A 261 8.58 -12.70 -13.79
N ARG A 262 9.52 -12.79 -14.74
CA ARG A 262 9.89 -11.68 -15.61
C ARG A 262 8.69 -11.00 -16.26
N LYS A 263 7.77 -11.80 -16.83
CA LYS A 263 6.55 -11.27 -17.44
C LYS A 263 5.68 -10.50 -16.44
N ARG A 264 5.53 -10.99 -15.20
CA ARG A 264 4.72 -10.31 -14.17
C ARG A 264 5.41 -9.05 -13.67
N LEU A 265 6.71 -9.12 -13.38
CA LEU A 265 7.48 -7.97 -12.88
C LEU A 265 7.52 -6.84 -13.92
N TYR A 266 7.77 -7.12 -15.19
CA TYR A 266 7.70 -6.09 -16.23
C TYR A 266 6.31 -5.47 -16.40
N LYS A 267 5.24 -6.22 -16.14
CA LYS A 267 3.88 -5.63 -16.13
C LYS A 267 3.75 -4.59 -15.02
N VAL A 268 4.29 -4.86 -13.84
CA VAL A 268 4.29 -3.90 -12.72
C VAL A 268 5.14 -2.69 -13.07
N VAL A 269 6.39 -2.89 -13.52
CA VAL A 269 7.32 -1.79 -13.89
C VAL A 269 6.67 -0.82 -14.88
N ARG A 270 6.00 -1.35 -15.92
CA ARG A 270 5.31 -0.52 -16.92
C ARG A 270 4.12 0.27 -16.36
N ASN A 271 3.49 -0.25 -15.31
CA ASN A 271 2.34 0.39 -14.69
C ASN A 271 2.74 1.36 -13.58
N ALA A 272 4.03 1.47 -13.23
CA ALA A 272 4.49 2.39 -12.20
C ALA A 272 4.30 3.86 -12.63
N PRO A 273 4.02 4.79 -11.69
CA PRO A 273 3.79 6.21 -11.98
C PRO A 273 4.91 6.92 -12.74
N SER A 274 6.16 6.50 -12.55
CA SER A 274 7.37 7.05 -13.19
C SER A 274 7.48 6.74 -14.70
N GLY A 275 6.35 6.54 -15.39
CA GLY A 275 6.17 5.86 -16.67
C GLY A 275 6.79 6.49 -17.91
N ILE A 276 8.11 6.75 -17.90
CA ILE A 276 8.91 6.94 -19.12
C ILE A 276 9.99 5.86 -19.15
N PHE A 277 9.60 4.65 -19.53
CA PHE A 277 10.54 3.61 -19.94
C PHE A 277 10.44 3.43 -21.45
N PRO A 278 11.56 3.50 -22.20
CA PRO A 278 11.55 3.29 -23.65
C PRO A 278 10.86 1.96 -23.98
N GLU A 279 9.91 1.98 -24.92
CA GLU A 279 9.28 0.76 -25.46
C GLU A 279 10.34 -0.25 -25.97
N ASP A 280 11.56 0.21 -26.23
CA ASP A 280 12.65 -0.52 -26.87
C ASP A 280 13.55 -1.35 -25.92
N ASP A 281 13.49 -1.16 -24.59
CA ASP A 281 14.38 -1.89 -23.65
C ASP A 281 13.70 -3.06 -22.89
N VAL A 282 12.40 -3.27 -23.09
CA VAL A 282 11.84 -4.60 -22.85
C VAL A 282 12.37 -5.47 -23.98
N PRO A 283 13.18 -6.53 -23.76
CA PRO A 283 13.65 -7.34 -24.87
C PRO A 283 12.43 -8.03 -25.47
N GLU A 284 11.86 -7.42 -26.50
CA GLU A 284 10.74 -7.97 -27.23
C GLU A 284 11.16 -9.31 -27.81
N GLU A 285 12.46 -9.49 -28.08
CA GLU A 285 13.10 -10.78 -28.34
C GLU A 285 12.89 -11.82 -27.23
N ALA A 286 13.03 -11.47 -25.95
CA ALA A 286 12.82 -12.41 -24.85
C ALA A 286 11.34 -12.83 -24.77
N TYR A 287 10.41 -11.89 -24.97
CA TYR A 287 8.98 -12.17 -25.02
C TYR A 287 8.58 -12.97 -26.29
N ARG A 288 9.13 -12.61 -27.45
CA ARG A 288 8.93 -13.29 -28.75
C ARG A 288 9.50 -14.70 -28.73
N LYS A 289 10.73 -14.92 -28.24
CA LYS A 289 11.33 -16.27 -28.07
C LYS A 289 10.48 -17.17 -27.17
N LEU A 290 9.89 -16.63 -26.10
CA LEU A 290 8.97 -17.37 -25.22
C LEU A 290 7.63 -17.73 -25.90
N LEU A 291 7.08 -16.83 -26.72
CA LEU A 291 5.86 -17.08 -27.50
C LEU A 291 6.10 -18.08 -28.63
N GLU A 292 7.24 -17.99 -29.31
CA GLU A 292 7.69 -18.93 -30.34
C GLU A 292 7.87 -20.33 -29.76
N GLY A 293 8.56 -20.47 -28.61
CA GLY A 293 8.71 -21.74 -27.91
C GLY A 293 7.37 -22.36 -27.47
N LYS A 294 6.40 -21.54 -27.04
CA LYS A 294 5.03 -22.02 -26.71
C LYS A 294 4.25 -22.46 -27.96
N ARG A 295 4.34 -21.73 -29.07
CA ARG A 295 3.72 -22.07 -30.35
C ARG A 295 4.31 -23.36 -30.92
N GLU A 296 5.62 -23.55 -30.82
CA GLU A 296 6.31 -24.75 -31.28
C GLU A 296 5.95 -25.99 -30.45
N ARG A 297 5.86 -25.86 -29.11
CA ARG A 297 5.41 -26.94 -28.22
C ARG A 297 3.95 -27.33 -28.50
N LYS A 298 3.06 -26.36 -28.76
CA LYS A 298 1.67 -26.63 -29.19
C LYS A 298 1.63 -27.36 -30.54
N ARG A 299 2.41 -26.93 -31.54
CA ARG A 299 2.52 -27.60 -32.85
C ARG A 299 3.04 -29.03 -32.72
N LYS A 300 4.10 -29.26 -31.94
CA LYS A 300 4.65 -30.61 -31.66
C LYS A 300 3.63 -31.51 -30.94
N LYS A 301 2.85 -30.98 -29.99
CA LYS A 301 1.79 -31.73 -29.29
C LYS A 301 0.61 -32.06 -30.22
N GLN A 302 0.26 -31.18 -31.15
CA GLN A 302 -0.76 -31.44 -32.17
C GLN A 302 -0.28 -32.45 -33.22
N GLN A 303 0.97 -32.37 -33.68
CA GLN A 303 1.56 -33.34 -34.62
C GLN A 303 1.67 -34.75 -34.01
N ARG A 304 2.00 -34.86 -32.72
CA ARG A 304 2.02 -36.15 -32.00
C ARG A 304 0.62 -36.74 -31.77
N ARG A 305 -0.44 -35.93 -31.89
CA ARG A 305 -1.84 -36.35 -31.73
C ARG A 305 -2.51 -36.71 -33.06
N GLN A 306 -1.86 -36.52 -34.20
CA GLN A 306 -2.40 -36.99 -35.47
C GLN A 306 -2.26 -38.52 -35.58
N PRO A 307 -3.33 -39.26 -35.94
CA PRO A 307 -3.23 -40.69 -36.16
C PRO A 307 -2.30 -40.96 -37.35
N ARG A 308 -1.40 -41.95 -37.22
CA ARG A 308 -0.51 -42.38 -38.31
C ARG A 308 -1.34 -42.80 -39.52
N SER A 309 -0.97 -42.34 -40.71
CA SER A 309 -1.66 -42.71 -41.94
C SER A 309 -1.53 -44.22 -42.23
N PRO A 310 -2.54 -44.85 -42.86
CA PRO A 310 -2.55 -46.30 -43.12
C PRO A 310 -1.40 -46.82 -44.01
N LEU A 311 -0.64 -45.92 -44.66
CA LEU A 311 0.42 -46.27 -45.61
C LEU A 311 1.72 -46.77 -44.96
N GLN A 312 1.88 -46.68 -43.63
CA GLN A 312 3.05 -47.24 -42.92
C GLN A 312 2.89 -48.70 -42.47
N GLN A 313 1.71 -49.32 -42.63
CA GLN A 313 1.49 -50.73 -42.26
C GLN A 313 1.83 -51.73 -43.38
N GLN A 314 2.07 -51.29 -44.61
CA GLN A 314 2.42 -52.16 -45.75
C GLN A 314 3.93 -52.13 -46.12
N LYS A 315 4.83 -52.20 -45.14
CA LYS A 315 6.24 -52.56 -45.41
C LYS A 315 6.84 -53.58 -44.44
N GLY A 316 6.03 -54.13 -43.52
CA GLY A 316 6.50 -55.01 -42.45
C GLY A 316 6.07 -56.47 -42.54
N GLY A 317 5.59 -56.97 -43.69
CA GLY A 317 5.07 -58.34 -43.76
C GLY A 317 5.12 -58.93 -45.15
N ARG A 318 6.25 -59.52 -45.53
CA ARG A 318 6.37 -60.73 -46.37
C ARG A 318 7.84 -61.09 -46.57
N LEU A 319 8.37 -61.91 -45.66
CA LEU A 319 9.40 -62.92 -45.92
C LEU A 319 9.17 -64.02 -44.87
N GLY A 320 8.70 -65.18 -45.32
CA GLY A 320 8.39 -66.32 -44.44
C GLY A 320 7.35 -67.27 -45.02
N ALA A 321 7.70 -67.94 -46.11
CA ALA A 321 7.24 -69.28 -46.48
C ALA A 321 8.22 -69.83 -47.53
#